data_AF-A0AAP3ZYJ4-F1
#
_entry.id   AF-A0AAP3ZYJ4-F1
#
_cell.length_a   1.000
_cell.length_b   1.000
_cell.length_c   1.000
_cell.angle_alpha   90.00
_cell.angle_beta   90.00
_cell.angle_gamma   90.00
#
_symmetry.space_group_name_H-M   'P 1'
#
loop_
_entity.id
_entity.type
_entity.pdbx_description
1 polymer ?
#
loop_
_entity_poly.entity_id
_entity_poly.type
_entity_poly.pdbx_seq_one_letter_code
_entity_poly.pdbx_strand_id
1 'polypeptide(L)' 'MLHSPVVQGFCYTQLTDVEQGINVLLTHDRHPKMPTEQIRAIMEGRLSSSVGE' A
#
# COMPACT_ATOMS: atom_id res chain seq x y z
N MET A 1 4.54 -4.08 12.25
CA MET A 1 3.16 -4.54 12.03
C MET A 1 3.09 -6.05 11.80
N LEU A 2 3.70 -6.57 10.73
CA LEU A 2 3.67 -8.01 10.41
C LEU A 2 4.29 -8.93 11.49
N HIS A 3 5.18 -8.41 12.34
CA HIS A 3 5.79 -9.14 13.46
C HIS A 3 5.30 -8.69 14.85
N SER A 4 4.30 -7.79 14.93
CA SER A 4 3.80 -7.33 16.23
C SER A 4 2.69 -8.26 16.71
N PRO A 5 2.76 -8.81 17.94
CA PRO A 5 1.76 -9.75 18.45
C PRO A 5 0.41 -9.08 18.78
N VAL A 6 0.36 -7.74 18.86
CA VAL A 6 -0.83 -6.99 19.27
C VAL A 6 -1.48 -6.20 18.14
N VAL A 7 -0.81 -6.04 16.99
CA VAL A 7 -1.37 -5.32 15.84
C VAL A 7 -2.01 -6.29 14.87
N GLN A 8 -3.32 -6.17 14.64
CA GLN A 8 -4.11 -7.09 13.81
C GLN A 8 -4.43 -6.55 12.41
N GLY A 9 -4.14 -5.27 12.14
CA GLY A 9 -4.56 -4.63 10.90
C GLY A 9 -4.11 -3.17 10.79
N PHE A 10 -4.37 -2.59 9.62
CA PHE A 10 -4.23 -1.16 9.37
C PHE A 10 -5.38 -0.70 8.47
N CYS A 11 -5.66 0.59 8.49
CA CYS A 11 -6.67 1.22 7.64
C CYS A 11 -6.02 2.36 6.87
N TYR A 12 -6.26 2.42 5.56
CA TYR A 12 -5.97 3.63 4.79
C TYR A 12 -7.04 4.67 5.11
N THR A 13 -6.62 5.80 5.66
CA THR A 13 -7.52 6.92 5.96
C THR A 13 -8.01 7.62 4.69
N GLN A 14 -7.26 7.48 3.60
CA GLN A 14 -7.60 7.95 2.26
C GLN A 14 -7.06 7.00 1.19
N LEU A 15 -7.72 6.98 0.04
CA LEU A 15 -7.28 6.20 -1.13
C LEU A 15 -6.90 7.07 -2.32
N THR A 16 -7.39 8.31 -2.38
CA THR A 16 -7.32 9.22 -3.53
C THR A 16 -6.67 10.52 -3.13
N ASP A 17 -5.88 11.11 -4.05
CA ASP A 17 -5.26 12.42 -3.82
C ASP A 17 -6.29 13.47 -3.44
N VAL A 18 -5.90 14.33 -2.51
CA VAL A 18 -6.56 15.59 -2.14
C VAL A 18 -5.52 16.70 -2.15
N GLU A 19 -5.94 17.97 -2.07
CA GLU A 19 -5.11 19.18 -2.21
C GLU A 19 -3.60 18.98 -2.01
N GLN A 20 -3.17 18.81 -0.76
CA GLN A 20 -1.76 18.59 -0.41
C GLN A 20 -1.44 17.12 -0.11
N GLY A 21 -2.48 16.30 0.09
CA GLY A 21 -2.35 14.89 0.46
C GLY A 21 -2.23 14.00 -0.77
N ILE A 22 -1.00 13.72 -1.20
CA ILE A 22 -0.72 12.93 -2.42
C ILE A 22 -0.11 11.54 -2.15
N ASN A 23 0.11 11.17 -0.89
CA ASN A 23 0.74 9.92 -0.47
C ASN A 23 -0.27 8.76 -0.34
N VAL A 24 -1.06 8.56 -1.38
CA VAL A 24 -2.16 7.59 -1.42
C VAL A 24 -2.08 6.74 -2.69
N LEU A 25 -2.99 5.78 -2.84
CA LEU A 25 -2.92 4.73 -3.87
C LEU A 25 -3.43 5.19 -5.25
N LEU A 26 -4.32 6.17 -5.28
CA LEU A 26 -5.01 6.63 -6.49
C LEU A 26 -4.74 8.12 -6.74
N THR A 27 -4.64 8.51 -8.00
CA THR A 27 -4.67 9.93 -8.42
C THR A 27 -5.99 10.59 -8.04
N HIS A 28 -6.07 11.93 -8.14
CA HIS A 28 -7.30 12.68 -7.88
C HIS A 28 -8.52 12.12 -8.66
N ASP A 29 -8.32 11.74 -9.92
CA ASP A 29 -9.36 11.16 -10.78
C ASP A 29 -9.55 9.65 -10.56
N ARG A 30 -9.01 9.11 -9.47
CA ARG A 30 -9.12 7.71 -9.04
C ARG A 30 -8.41 6.69 -9.94
N HIS A 31 -7.39 7.11 -10.69
CA HIS A 31 -6.55 6.18 -11.43
C HIS A 31 -5.45 5.61 -10.51
N PRO A 32 -5.16 4.29 -10.55
CA PRO A 32 -4.08 3.71 -9.76
C PRO A 32 -2.72 4.36 -10.08
N LYS A 33 -1.96 4.73 -9.04
CA LYS A 33 -0.61 5.29 -9.21
C LYS A 33 0.45 4.23 -9.52
N MET A 34 0.13 2.97 -9.30
CA MET A 34 0.95 1.83 -9.64
C MET A 34 0.05 0.63 -10.00
N PRO A 35 0.57 -0.41 -10.67
CA PRO A 35 -0.21 -1.59 -10.99
C PRO A 35 -0.84 -2.20 -9.73
N THR A 36 -2.15 -2.46 -9.77
CA THR A 36 -2.93 -2.96 -8.64
C THR A 36 -2.50 -4.36 -8.22
N GLU A 37 -1.95 -5.14 -9.15
CA GLU A 37 -1.38 -6.46 -8.89
C GLU A 37 -0.17 -6.37 -7.94
N GLN A 38 0.65 -5.32 -8.06
CA GLN A 38 1.78 -5.10 -7.16
C GLN A 38 1.30 -4.69 -5.77
N ILE A 39 0.31 -3.79 -5.68
CA ILE A 39 -0.33 -3.40 -4.40
C ILE A 39 -0.88 -4.65 -3.70
N ARG A 40 -1.60 -5.49 -4.44
CA ARG A 40 -2.14 -6.76 -3.94
C ARG A 40 -1.03 -7.70 -3.44
N ALA A 41 0.07 -7.83 -4.18
CA ALA A 41 1.20 -8.65 -3.76
C ALA A 41 1.83 -8.15 -2.44
N ILE A 42 1.90 -6.82 -2.23
CA ILE A 42 2.33 -6.23 -0.95
C ILE A 42 1.37 -6.60 0.18
N MET A 43 0.06 -6.37 -0.01
CA MET A 43 -0.93 -6.61 1.04
C MET A 43 -1.05 -8.08 1.42
N GLU A 44 -0.83 -8.99 0.47
CA GLU A 44 -0.81 -10.44 0.73
C GLU A 44 0.57 -10.93 1.24
N GLY A 45 1.57 -10.06 1.38
CA GLY A 45 2.91 -10.43 1.85
C GLY A 45 3.68 -11.33 0.87
N ARG A 46 3.36 -11.27 -0.43
CA ARG A 46 3.92 -12.16 -1.47
C ARG A 46 5.12 -11.56 -2.23
N LEU A 47 5.53 -10.34 -1.92
CA LEU A 47 6.77 -9.80 -2.47
C LEU A 47 7.96 -10.43 -1.75
N SER A 48 8.61 -11.39 -2.42
CA SER A 48 9.91 -11.89 -1.97
C SER A 48 10.94 -10.78 -2.14
N SER A 49 11.50 -10.31 -1.04
CA SER A 49 12.74 -9.55 -1.07
C SER A 49 13.86 -10.45 -1.55
N SER A 50 14.17 -10.42 -2.85
CA SER A 50 15.52 -10.74 -3.30
C SER A 50 16.41 -9.56 -2.90
N VAL A 51 16.73 -9.47 -1.62
CA VAL A 51 17.87 -8.69 -1.15
C VAL A 51 18.93 -9.75 -0.85
N GLY A 52 19.87 -9.89 -1.79
CA GLY A 52 21.12 -10.57 -1.51
C GLY A 52 21.86 -9.84 -0.38
N GLU A 53 22.71 -10.61 0.28
CA GLU A 53 23.74 -10.14 1.24
C GLU A 53 24.48 -8.87 0.78
#